data_AF-A0A165WSI6-F1
#
_entry.id   AF-A0A165WSI6-F1
#
_cell.length_a   1.000
_cell.length_b   1.000
_cell.length_c   1.000
_cell.angle_alpha   90.00
_cell.angle_beta   90.00
_cell.angle_gamma   90.00
#
_symmetry.space_group_name_H-M   'P 1'
#
loop_
_entity.id
_entity.type
_entity.pdbx_description
1 polymer ?
#
loop_
_entity_poly.entity_id
_entity_poly.type
_entity_poly.pdbx_seq_one_letter_code
_entity_poly.pdbx_strand_id
1 'polypeptide(L)'
;MVKGEQQTVSEHFKGKWEDWIRGKWRVLLRDLGSVSDTPPTHAEAIAFGKGVTGFNSGLTPLQFANTLALRGIVARPTIESLADWVVNNDGLGCFHGLTSLGFRLPVAADFKDSEHRKIWVQGALQLVYNYLDTVLTDDEKEQCDFGVIFLEHLLCKVSRWRSMFAKYSQSFADIARKAVERYNIEATSIELEDVEEVLQQLPKPSQLAEKVWSITCTHSLELNL
;
A
#
# COMPACT_ATOMS: atom_id res chain seq x y z
N MET A 1 -24.55 24.20 -16.71
CA MET A 1 -23.39 23.27 -16.72
C MET A 1 -23.83 21.99 -17.39
N VAL A 2 -23.31 21.71 -18.58
CA VAL A 2 -23.62 20.47 -19.31
C VAL A 2 -22.89 19.33 -18.58
N LYS A 3 -23.62 18.32 -18.12
CA LYS A 3 -23.03 17.06 -17.62
C LYS A 3 -22.26 16.43 -18.78
N GLY A 4 -20.94 16.36 -18.67
CA GLY A 4 -20.12 15.64 -19.64
C GLY A 4 -20.55 14.18 -19.68
N GLU A 5 -20.78 13.66 -20.89
CA GLU A 5 -21.07 12.24 -21.10
C GLU A 5 -19.95 11.39 -20.50
N GLN A 6 -20.31 10.42 -19.66
CA GLN A 6 -19.37 9.43 -19.15
C GLN A 6 -19.00 8.48 -20.29
N GLN A 7 -17.79 8.64 -20.83
CA GLN A 7 -17.20 7.65 -21.74
C GLN A 7 -16.98 6.34 -20.99
N THR A 8 -17.33 5.23 -21.63
CA THR A 8 -16.92 3.90 -21.17
C THR A 8 -15.41 3.73 -21.30
N VAL A 9 -14.83 2.84 -20.49
CA VAL A 9 -13.39 2.48 -20.59
C VAL A 9 -13.04 2.07 -22.02
N SER A 10 -13.89 1.26 -22.65
CA SER A 10 -13.69 0.83 -24.03
C SER A 10 -13.67 1.99 -25.03
N GLU A 11 -14.50 3.02 -24.86
CA GLU A 11 -14.51 4.21 -25.72
C GLU A 11 -13.30 5.11 -25.47
N HIS A 12 -12.85 5.22 -24.21
CA HIS A 12 -11.65 5.97 -23.86
C HIS A 12 -10.36 5.39 -24.49
N PHE A 13 -10.33 4.07 -24.64
CA PHE A 13 -9.20 3.32 -25.20
C PHE A 13 -9.36 2.96 -26.69
N LYS A 14 -10.54 3.21 -27.29
CA LYS A 14 -10.80 3.01 -28.72
C LYS A 14 -9.83 3.86 -29.55
N GLY A 15 -9.07 3.22 -30.45
CA GLY A 15 -8.04 3.87 -31.28
C GLY A 15 -6.67 4.11 -30.61
N LYS A 16 -6.58 4.09 -29.27
CA LYS A 16 -5.29 4.10 -28.54
C LYS A 16 -4.70 2.69 -28.40
N TRP A 17 -5.56 1.68 -28.35
CA TRP A 17 -5.21 0.29 -28.07
C TRP A 17 -4.50 -0.45 -29.22
N GLU A 18 -4.81 -0.12 -30.47
CA GLU A 18 -4.66 -1.12 -31.53
C GLU A 18 -3.24 -1.26 -32.09
N ASP A 19 -2.47 -0.17 -32.25
CA ASP A 19 -1.08 -0.24 -32.76
C ASP A 19 -0.04 0.25 -31.78
N TRP A 20 -0.26 1.38 -31.11
CA TRP A 20 0.73 1.99 -30.23
C TRP A 20 0.91 1.20 -28.92
N ILE A 21 -0.19 0.90 -28.23
CA ILE A 21 -0.18 0.05 -27.02
C ILE A 21 0.35 -1.35 -27.40
N ARG A 22 -0.16 -1.96 -28.47
CA ARG A 22 0.32 -3.27 -28.97
C ARG A 22 1.82 -3.27 -29.28
N GLY A 23 2.34 -2.21 -29.88
CA GLY A 23 3.77 -2.06 -30.17
C GLY A 23 4.60 -1.93 -28.90
N LYS A 24 4.14 -1.13 -27.93
CA LYS A 24 4.78 -0.99 -26.62
C LYS A 24 4.77 -2.32 -25.85
N TRP A 25 3.65 -3.04 -25.85
CA TRP A 25 3.55 -4.37 -25.23
C TRP A 25 4.47 -5.38 -25.91
N ARG A 26 4.61 -5.34 -27.24
CA ARG A 26 5.61 -6.15 -27.94
C ARG A 26 7.04 -5.83 -27.55
N VAL A 27 7.36 -4.57 -27.27
CA VAL A 27 8.67 -4.16 -26.74
C VAL A 27 8.86 -4.66 -25.31
N LEU A 28 7.87 -4.49 -24.42
CA LEU A 28 7.95 -4.94 -23.03
C LEU A 28 8.05 -6.46 -22.92
N LEU A 29 7.19 -7.18 -23.64
CA LEU A 29 7.13 -8.64 -23.64
C LEU A 29 8.13 -9.28 -24.60
N ARG A 30 9.00 -8.46 -25.24
CA ARG A 30 9.99 -8.85 -26.24
C ARG A 30 9.45 -9.90 -27.21
N ASP A 31 8.49 -9.50 -28.03
CA ASP A 31 7.90 -10.28 -29.13
C ASP A 31 7.78 -11.77 -28.76
N LEU A 32 6.67 -12.15 -28.08
CA LEU A 32 6.38 -13.48 -27.49
C LEU A 32 6.72 -14.74 -28.34
N GLY A 33 7.19 -14.59 -29.58
CA GLY A 33 7.80 -15.63 -30.41
C GLY A 33 9.31 -15.85 -30.20
N SER A 34 10.02 -14.99 -29.47
CA SER A 34 11.40 -15.22 -29.01
C SER A 34 11.36 -15.24 -27.49
N VAL A 35 11.14 -16.43 -26.93
CA VAL A 35 11.15 -16.67 -25.48
C VAL A 35 12.56 -16.37 -24.98
N SER A 36 12.79 -15.14 -24.54
CA SER A 36 13.87 -14.83 -23.61
C SER A 36 13.56 -15.58 -22.34
N ASP A 37 14.46 -16.50 -21.91
CA ASP A 37 14.29 -17.28 -20.67
C ASP A 37 14.18 -16.41 -19.41
N THR A 38 14.52 -15.12 -19.52
CA THR A 38 14.38 -14.14 -18.43
C THR A 38 13.17 -13.24 -18.65
N PRO A 39 12.18 -13.24 -17.74
CA PRO A 39 11.04 -12.33 -17.83
C PRO A 39 11.49 -10.87 -17.63
N PRO A 40 10.74 -9.88 -18.14
CA PRO A 40 11.01 -8.47 -17.88
C PRO A 40 11.01 -8.20 -16.37
N THR A 41 11.80 -7.24 -15.94
CA THR A 41 11.89 -6.83 -14.53
C THR A 41 10.69 -5.98 -14.11
N HIS A 42 10.41 -5.95 -12.81
CA HIS A 42 9.41 -5.06 -12.23
C HIS A 42 9.69 -3.58 -12.54
N ALA A 43 10.95 -3.16 -12.53
CA ALA A 43 11.37 -1.81 -12.88
C ALA A 43 11.08 -1.46 -14.35
N GLU A 44 11.31 -2.39 -15.28
CA GLU A 44 10.94 -2.22 -16.69
C GLU A 44 9.42 -2.05 -16.86
N ALA A 45 8.62 -2.80 -16.10
CA ALA A 45 7.16 -2.65 -16.09
C ALA A 45 6.69 -1.30 -15.54
N ILE A 46 7.35 -0.77 -14.50
CA ILE A 46 7.09 0.58 -13.98
C ILE A 46 7.41 1.63 -15.06
N ALA A 47 8.58 1.53 -15.69
CA ALA A 47 9.01 2.45 -16.74
C ALA A 47 8.05 2.42 -17.94
N PHE A 48 7.56 1.23 -18.31
CA PHE A 48 6.51 1.08 -19.30
C PHE A 48 5.22 1.78 -18.87
N GLY A 49 4.73 1.54 -17.66
CA GLY A 49 3.49 2.14 -17.15
C GLY A 49 3.54 3.67 -17.16
N LYS A 50 4.70 4.25 -16.84
CA LYS A 50 4.96 5.70 -16.96
C LYS A 50 4.77 6.25 -18.38
N GLY A 51 4.99 5.41 -19.39
CA GLY A 51 4.79 5.74 -20.79
C GLY A 51 3.35 5.59 -21.29
N VAL A 52 2.43 5.04 -20.49
CA VAL A 52 1.03 4.81 -20.88
C VAL A 52 0.12 5.87 -20.27
N THR A 53 -0.63 6.59 -21.12
CA THR A 53 -1.62 7.57 -20.67
C THR A 53 -2.62 6.92 -19.71
N GLY A 54 -2.84 7.54 -18.55
CA GLY A 54 -3.70 7.00 -17.48
C GLY A 54 -2.95 6.17 -16.44
N PHE A 55 -1.74 5.69 -16.76
CA PHE A 55 -0.84 4.98 -15.83
C PHE A 55 0.39 5.81 -15.46
N ASN A 56 0.52 7.05 -15.93
CA ASN A 56 1.78 7.79 -15.93
C ASN A 56 2.07 8.62 -14.67
N SER A 57 1.23 8.57 -13.64
CA SER A 57 1.39 9.39 -12.44
C SER A 57 1.01 8.64 -11.16
N GLY A 58 1.55 9.12 -10.03
CA GLY A 58 1.22 8.60 -8.69
C GLY A 58 1.59 7.12 -8.51
N LEU A 59 0.69 6.38 -7.85
CA LEU A 59 0.84 4.94 -7.56
C LEU A 59 0.54 4.05 -8.77
N THR A 60 -0.11 4.56 -9.80
CA THR A 60 -0.64 3.76 -10.91
C THR A 60 0.44 2.96 -11.67
N PRO A 61 1.65 3.49 -11.95
CA PRO A 61 2.72 2.68 -12.55
C PRO A 61 3.16 1.51 -11.67
N LEU A 62 3.24 1.71 -10.35
CA LEU A 62 3.60 0.66 -9.40
C LEU A 62 2.52 -0.41 -9.33
N GLN A 63 1.26 -0.01 -9.23
CA GLN A 63 0.12 -0.93 -9.20
C GLN A 63 0.04 -1.77 -10.47
N PHE A 64 0.28 -1.16 -11.62
CA PHE A 64 0.39 -1.84 -12.90
C PHE A 64 1.51 -2.91 -12.87
N ALA A 65 2.73 -2.52 -12.48
CA ALA A 65 3.86 -3.45 -12.38
C ALA A 65 3.63 -4.58 -11.37
N ASN A 66 3.04 -4.28 -10.20
CA ASN A 66 2.66 -5.27 -9.19
C ASN A 66 1.66 -6.27 -9.77
N THR A 67 0.67 -5.81 -10.54
CA THR A 67 -0.35 -6.67 -11.15
C THR A 67 0.29 -7.63 -12.16
N LEU A 68 1.22 -7.15 -12.99
CA LEU A 68 1.95 -8.01 -13.92
C LEU A 68 2.83 -9.04 -13.19
N ALA A 69 3.47 -8.63 -12.10
CA ALA A 69 4.31 -9.51 -11.30
C ALA A 69 3.49 -10.61 -10.61
N LEU A 70 2.32 -10.27 -10.06
CA LEU A 70 1.38 -11.24 -9.45
C LEU A 70 0.83 -12.23 -10.48
N ARG A 71 0.77 -11.85 -11.75
CA ARG A 71 0.36 -12.73 -12.87
C ARG A 71 1.53 -13.52 -13.48
N GLY A 72 2.75 -13.36 -12.97
CA GLY A 72 3.94 -14.03 -13.50
C GLY A 72 4.40 -13.53 -14.86
N ILE A 73 3.90 -12.37 -15.32
CA ILE A 73 4.25 -11.77 -16.62
C ILE A 73 5.61 -11.07 -16.53
N VAL A 74 5.93 -10.48 -15.37
CA VAL A 74 7.21 -9.85 -15.07
C VAL A 74 7.76 -10.39 -13.76
N ALA A 75 9.07 -10.27 -13.55
CA ALA A 75 9.71 -10.65 -12.30
C ALA A 75 9.13 -9.84 -11.13
N ARG A 76 9.09 -10.47 -9.94
CA ARG A 76 8.65 -9.81 -8.72
C ARG A 76 9.66 -8.74 -8.28
N PRO A 77 9.22 -7.65 -7.62
CA PRO A 77 10.15 -6.65 -7.11
C PRO A 77 11.09 -7.23 -6.05
N THR A 78 12.29 -6.66 -5.98
CA THR A 78 13.22 -6.86 -4.87
C THR A 78 13.05 -5.74 -3.85
N ILE A 79 13.57 -5.93 -2.63
CA ILE A 79 13.60 -4.86 -1.62
C ILE A 79 14.34 -3.62 -2.17
N GLU A 80 15.42 -3.84 -2.92
CA GLU A 80 16.16 -2.77 -3.57
C GLU A 80 15.31 -2.01 -4.60
N SER A 81 14.58 -2.71 -5.48
CA SER A 81 13.73 -2.05 -6.49
C SER A 81 12.56 -1.31 -5.85
N LEU A 82 12.00 -1.84 -4.75
CA LEU A 82 10.99 -1.13 -3.98
C LEU A 82 11.58 0.10 -3.28
N ALA A 83 12.79 0.02 -2.72
CA ALA A 83 13.45 1.15 -2.09
C ALA A 83 13.72 2.28 -3.10
N ASP A 84 14.15 1.93 -4.31
CA ASP A 84 14.34 2.86 -5.43
C ASP A 84 13.02 3.57 -5.81
N TRP A 85 11.91 2.83 -5.82
CA TRP A 85 10.59 3.45 -6.02
C TRP A 85 10.22 4.38 -4.87
N VAL A 86 10.33 3.92 -3.62
CA VAL A 86 9.86 4.62 -2.42
C VAL A 86 10.64 5.90 -2.17
N VAL A 87 11.96 5.92 -2.39
CA VAL A 87 12.79 7.12 -2.18
C VAL A 87 12.43 8.27 -3.13
N ASN A 88 11.97 7.92 -4.34
CA ASN A 88 11.52 8.87 -5.36
C ASN A 88 10.04 9.25 -5.22
N ASN A 89 9.35 8.65 -4.25
CA ASN A 89 7.93 8.84 -3.99
C ASN A 89 7.64 8.90 -2.47
N ASP A 90 8.43 9.70 -1.75
CA ASP A 90 8.39 9.82 -0.28
C ASP A 90 7.07 10.38 0.28
N GLY A 91 6.21 10.96 -0.57
CA GLY A 91 4.84 11.35 -0.23
C GLY A 91 3.79 10.22 -0.31
N LEU A 92 4.19 8.98 -0.58
CA LEU A 92 3.25 7.86 -0.74
C LEU A 92 3.16 6.97 0.52
N GLY A 93 2.13 6.12 0.54
CA GLY A 93 1.72 5.37 1.73
C GLY A 93 2.78 4.44 2.31
N CYS A 94 3.66 3.86 1.47
CA CYS A 94 4.71 2.96 1.92
C CYS A 94 5.79 3.70 2.74
N PHE A 95 6.25 4.86 2.27
CA PHE A 95 7.17 5.73 3.02
C PHE A 95 6.54 6.18 4.34
N HIS A 96 5.29 6.64 4.29
CA HIS A 96 4.55 7.01 5.49
C HIS A 96 4.30 5.84 6.44
N GLY A 97 4.18 4.61 5.91
CA GLY A 97 4.10 3.39 6.70
C GLY A 97 5.36 3.18 7.53
N LEU A 98 6.54 3.30 6.91
CA LEU A 98 7.83 3.19 7.61
C LEU A 98 7.99 4.28 8.67
N THR A 99 7.71 5.53 8.35
CA THR A 99 7.80 6.61 9.35
C THR A 99 6.75 6.43 10.46
N SER A 100 5.59 5.85 10.15
CA SER A 100 4.56 5.50 11.14
C SER A 100 5.01 4.38 12.09
N LEU A 101 5.91 3.51 11.67
CA LEU A 101 6.56 2.50 12.52
C LEU A 101 7.73 3.07 13.35
N GLY A 102 8.08 4.34 13.17
CA GLY A 102 9.11 5.04 13.94
C GLY A 102 10.47 5.19 13.24
N PHE A 103 10.60 4.72 11.99
CA PHE A 103 11.82 4.96 11.21
C PHE A 103 11.99 6.44 10.89
N ARG A 104 13.20 6.98 11.13
CA ARG A 104 13.57 8.34 10.75
C ARG A 104 14.29 8.30 9.41
N LEU A 105 13.53 8.51 8.33
CA LEU A 105 14.03 8.42 6.97
C LEU A 105 14.30 9.80 6.38
N PRO A 106 15.42 10.00 5.67
CA PRO A 106 15.70 11.27 5.00
C PRO A 106 14.73 11.51 3.84
N VAL A 107 14.20 12.73 3.75
CA VAL A 107 13.31 13.17 2.65
C VAL A 107 14.04 14.07 1.66
N ALA A 108 13.47 14.30 0.49
CA ALA A 108 14.13 15.06 -0.59
C ALA A 108 14.42 16.53 -0.19
N ALA A 109 13.59 17.07 0.70
CA ALA A 109 13.76 18.42 1.24
C ALA A 109 15.02 18.56 2.11
N ASP A 110 15.39 17.50 2.85
CA ASP A 110 16.51 17.52 3.78
C ASP A 110 17.81 17.04 3.12
N PHE A 111 17.71 16.13 2.16
CA PHE A 111 18.86 15.51 1.52
C PHE A 111 18.60 15.20 0.05
N LYS A 112 19.28 15.90 -0.87
CA LYS A 112 18.97 15.84 -2.31
C LYS A 112 19.41 14.54 -2.99
N ASP A 113 20.49 13.92 -2.53
CA ASP A 113 21.04 12.73 -3.18
C ASP A 113 20.16 11.49 -2.88
N SER A 114 19.52 10.97 -3.92
CA SER A 114 18.59 9.84 -3.86
C SER A 114 19.26 8.52 -3.54
N GLU A 115 20.51 8.29 -3.97
CA GLU A 115 21.19 7.01 -3.75
C GLU A 115 21.50 6.81 -2.27
N HIS A 116 21.98 7.86 -1.60
CA HIS A 116 22.18 7.82 -0.16
C HIS A 116 20.86 7.62 0.58
N ARG A 117 19.78 8.33 0.21
CA ARG A 117 18.46 8.14 0.85
C ARG A 117 17.91 6.73 0.64
N LYS A 118 18.13 6.15 -0.56
CA LYS A 118 17.73 4.79 -0.92
C LYS A 118 18.29 3.78 0.07
N ILE A 119 19.55 3.90 0.50
CA ILE A 119 20.17 2.99 1.48
C ILE A 119 19.39 2.95 2.80
N TRP A 120 18.96 4.11 3.32
CA TRP A 120 18.16 4.19 4.54
C TRP A 120 16.78 3.56 4.38
N VAL A 121 16.11 3.85 3.27
CA VAL A 121 14.80 3.27 2.93
C VAL A 121 14.91 1.75 2.76
N GLN A 122 15.94 1.27 2.06
CA GLN A 122 16.21 -0.14 1.84
C GLN A 122 16.45 -0.89 3.16
N GLY A 123 17.26 -0.32 4.05
CA GLY A 123 17.49 -0.90 5.38
C GLY A 123 16.21 -1.01 6.20
N ALA A 124 15.38 0.04 6.20
CA ALA A 124 14.09 0.02 6.90
C ALA A 124 13.11 -1.02 6.32
N LEU A 125 13.00 -1.10 4.99
CA LEU A 125 12.19 -2.12 4.32
C LEU A 125 12.68 -3.54 4.64
N GLN A 126 14.00 -3.76 4.59
CA GLN A 126 14.59 -5.07 4.88
C GLN A 126 14.33 -5.49 6.33
N LEU A 127 14.43 -4.56 7.29
CA LEU A 127 14.13 -4.85 8.70
C LEU A 127 12.68 -5.28 8.91
N VAL A 128 11.73 -4.57 8.30
CA VAL A 128 10.31 -4.93 8.39
C VAL A 128 10.04 -6.26 7.69
N TYR A 129 10.62 -6.47 6.50
CA TYR A 129 10.51 -7.73 5.77
C TYR A 129 10.99 -8.91 6.61
N ASN A 130 12.21 -8.82 7.17
CA ASN A 130 12.79 -9.87 7.99
C ASN A 130 11.97 -10.14 9.24
N TYR A 131 11.44 -9.09 9.88
CA TYR A 131 10.56 -9.27 11.03
C TYR A 131 9.28 -10.02 10.65
N LEU A 132 8.65 -9.66 9.53
CA LEU A 132 7.44 -10.37 9.06
C LEU A 132 7.74 -11.82 8.69
N ASP A 133 8.89 -12.07 8.08
CA ASP A 133 9.32 -13.42 7.72
C ASP A 133 9.56 -14.31 8.96
N THR A 134 9.95 -13.73 10.10
CA THR A 134 10.13 -14.50 11.34
C THR A 134 8.85 -14.70 12.14
N VAL A 135 7.86 -13.80 12.04
CA VAL A 135 6.63 -13.88 12.83
C VAL A 135 5.45 -14.54 12.11
N LEU A 136 5.44 -14.53 10.78
CA LEU A 136 4.40 -15.21 10.00
C LEU A 136 4.73 -16.69 9.87
N THR A 137 3.70 -17.52 10.02
CA THR A 137 3.77 -18.95 9.69
C THR A 137 3.83 -19.16 8.18
N ASP A 138 4.30 -20.33 7.74
CA ASP A 138 4.38 -20.65 6.30
C ASP A 138 2.98 -20.63 5.64
N ASP A 139 1.95 -21.10 6.35
CA ASP A 139 0.56 -21.06 5.89
C ASP A 139 0.07 -19.60 5.69
N GLU A 140 0.37 -18.71 6.63
CA GLU A 140 0.04 -17.27 6.50
C GLU A 140 0.81 -16.62 5.36
N LYS A 141 2.08 -16.98 5.18
CA LYS A 141 2.90 -16.49 4.08
C LYS A 141 2.33 -16.92 2.73
N GLU A 142 1.88 -18.16 2.61
CA GLU A 142 1.24 -18.67 1.39
C GLU A 142 -0.09 -17.94 1.13
N GLN A 143 -0.95 -17.80 2.14
CA GLN A 143 -2.24 -17.12 2.01
C GLN A 143 -2.12 -15.64 1.61
N CYS A 144 -1.07 -14.97 2.10
CA CYS A 144 -0.81 -13.56 1.82
C CYS A 144 -0.02 -13.31 0.55
N ASP A 145 0.47 -14.37 -0.12
CA ASP A 145 1.48 -14.27 -1.19
C ASP A 145 2.68 -13.42 -0.72
N PHE A 146 3.25 -13.82 0.42
CA PHE A 146 4.28 -13.08 1.14
C PHE A 146 5.48 -12.77 0.25
N GLY A 147 5.86 -11.49 0.24
CA GLY A 147 6.87 -10.97 -0.65
C GLY A 147 6.94 -9.46 -0.59
N VAL A 148 7.73 -8.87 -1.47
CA VAL A 148 7.96 -7.42 -1.51
C VAL A 148 6.68 -6.64 -1.86
N ILE A 149 5.81 -7.21 -2.69
CA ILE A 149 4.50 -6.62 -3.00
C ILE A 149 3.60 -6.61 -1.75
N PHE A 150 3.55 -7.71 -1.01
CA PHE A 150 2.82 -7.78 0.26
C PHE A 150 3.34 -6.74 1.26
N LEU A 151 4.66 -6.62 1.41
CA LEU A 151 5.28 -5.62 2.28
C LEU A 151 4.84 -4.18 1.93
N GLU A 152 4.87 -3.83 0.63
CA GLU A 152 4.44 -2.51 0.17
C GLU A 152 2.96 -2.25 0.49
N HIS A 153 2.09 -3.22 0.19
CA HIS A 153 0.67 -3.12 0.50
C HIS A 153 0.42 -2.97 2.00
N LEU A 154 1.10 -3.76 2.83
CA LEU A 154 0.98 -3.71 4.29
C LEU A 154 1.37 -2.33 4.82
N LEU A 155 2.54 -1.81 4.44
CA LEU A 155 3.03 -0.49 4.87
C LEU A 155 2.09 0.64 4.44
N CYS A 156 1.54 0.54 3.22
CA CYS A 156 0.49 1.45 2.74
C CYS A 156 -0.79 1.41 3.59
N LYS A 157 -1.10 0.30 4.26
CA LYS A 157 -2.23 0.19 5.20
C LYS A 157 -1.86 0.65 6.60
N VAL A 158 -0.63 0.45 7.06
CA VAL A 158 -0.16 0.92 8.38
C VAL A 158 -0.38 2.42 8.54
N SER A 159 -0.01 3.22 7.53
CA SER A 159 -0.25 4.67 7.56
C SER A 159 -1.75 5.01 7.64
N ARG A 160 -2.59 4.29 6.90
CA ARG A 160 -4.06 4.47 6.93
C ARG A 160 -4.66 4.07 8.28
N TRP A 161 -4.24 2.97 8.87
CA TRP A 161 -4.69 2.52 10.18
C TRP A 161 -4.31 3.52 11.25
N ARG A 162 -3.07 4.03 11.24
CA ARG A 162 -2.65 5.07 12.19
C ARG A 162 -3.54 6.32 12.09
N SER A 163 -3.83 6.80 10.89
CA SER A 163 -4.75 7.92 10.70
C SER A 163 -6.18 7.60 11.15
N MET A 164 -6.64 6.37 10.91
CA MET A 164 -7.97 5.91 11.28
C MET A 164 -8.11 5.79 12.81
N PHE A 165 -7.17 5.14 13.49
CA PHE A 165 -7.15 5.05 14.95
C PHE A 165 -7.00 6.42 15.61
N ALA A 166 -6.22 7.35 15.05
CA ALA A 166 -6.15 8.72 15.56
C ALA A 166 -7.49 9.46 15.46
N LYS A 167 -8.24 9.25 14.37
CA LYS A 167 -9.60 9.79 14.23
C LYS A 167 -10.58 9.15 15.20
N TYR A 168 -10.50 7.84 15.39
CA TYR A 168 -11.35 7.14 16.35
C TYR A 168 -11.01 7.51 17.79
N SER A 169 -9.73 7.64 18.16
CA SER A 169 -9.35 8.10 19.50
C SER A 169 -9.84 9.52 19.77
N GLN A 170 -9.76 10.41 18.76
CA GLN A 170 -10.37 11.74 18.83
C GLN A 170 -11.90 11.66 18.92
N SER A 171 -12.55 10.83 18.11
CA SER A 171 -14.00 10.64 18.16
C SER A 171 -14.47 10.04 19.49
N PHE A 172 -13.73 9.11 20.08
CA PHE A 172 -14.03 8.54 21.39
C PHE A 172 -13.80 9.57 22.49
N ALA A 173 -12.70 10.33 22.43
CA ALA A 173 -12.46 11.43 23.35
C ALA A 173 -13.53 12.53 23.23
N ASP A 174 -14.01 12.82 22.02
CA ASP A 174 -15.05 13.80 21.75
C ASP A 174 -16.44 13.29 22.16
N ILE A 175 -16.74 12.00 21.96
CA ILE A 175 -17.96 11.35 22.47
C ILE A 175 -17.94 11.33 24.00
N ALA A 176 -16.81 10.99 24.63
CA ALA A 176 -16.64 11.01 26.07
C ALA A 176 -16.81 12.44 26.62
N ARG A 177 -16.20 13.45 25.98
CA ARG A 177 -16.35 14.87 26.36
C ARG A 177 -17.81 15.33 26.23
N LYS A 178 -18.49 14.99 25.13
CA LYS A 178 -19.92 15.29 24.94
C LYS A 178 -20.82 14.57 25.94
N ALA A 179 -20.48 13.36 26.36
CA ALA A 179 -21.21 12.64 27.39
C ALA A 179 -21.05 13.31 28.76
N VAL A 180 -19.82 13.70 29.13
CA VAL A 180 -19.53 14.45 30.36
C VAL A 180 -20.31 15.78 30.40
N GLU A 181 -20.28 16.54 29.29
CA GLU A 181 -21.03 17.80 29.15
C GLU A 181 -22.56 17.59 29.21
N ARG A 182 -23.08 16.55 28.54
CA ARG A 182 -24.53 16.30 28.44
C ARG A 182 -25.15 15.81 29.74
N TYR A 183 -24.39 15.08 30.55
CA TYR A 183 -24.88 14.52 31.82
C TYR A 183 -24.43 15.32 33.04
N ASN A 184 -23.73 16.46 32.84
CA ASN A 184 -23.19 17.32 33.89
C ASN A 184 -22.48 16.51 34.99
N ILE A 185 -21.72 15.50 34.56
CA ILE A 185 -20.95 14.64 35.45
C ILE A 185 -19.81 15.53 35.95
N GLU A 186 -19.86 15.95 37.22
CA GLU A 186 -18.70 16.56 37.87
C GLU A 186 -17.56 15.57 37.70
N ALA A 187 -16.44 16.03 37.11
CA ALA A 187 -15.24 15.24 36.87
C ALA A 187 -14.60 14.83 38.21
N THR A 188 -15.28 13.95 38.94
CA THR A 188 -14.78 13.18 40.04
C THR A 188 -14.26 11.91 39.40
N SER A 189 -12.94 11.92 39.15
CA SER A 189 -12.10 10.73 38.94
C SER A 189 -12.82 9.55 38.29
N ILE A 190 -12.83 9.49 36.96
CA ILE A 190 -12.88 8.18 36.29
C ILE A 190 -11.57 7.51 36.70
N GLU A 191 -11.64 6.60 37.66
CA GLU A 191 -10.49 5.80 38.10
C GLU A 191 -10.02 4.98 36.89
N LEU A 192 -8.70 4.85 36.72
CA LEU A 192 -8.08 4.15 35.58
C LEU A 192 -8.58 2.70 35.41
N GLU A 193 -9.11 2.11 36.49
CA GLU A 193 -9.71 0.77 36.54
C GLU A 193 -10.97 0.65 35.67
N ASP A 194 -11.78 1.72 35.55
CA ASP A 194 -12.98 1.72 34.70
C ASP A 194 -12.63 1.76 33.20
N VAL A 195 -11.50 2.38 32.85
CA VAL A 195 -10.98 2.40 31.47
C VAL A 195 -10.37 1.05 31.10
N GLU A 196 -9.69 0.38 32.04
CA GLU A 196 -9.15 -0.96 31.84
C GLU A 196 -10.25 -2.00 31.60
N GLU A 197 -11.37 -1.92 32.31
CA GLU A 197 -12.51 -2.81 32.12
C GLU A 197 -13.16 -2.62 30.73
N VAL A 198 -13.28 -1.37 30.27
CA VAL A 198 -13.75 -1.05 28.91
C VAL A 198 -12.76 -1.51 27.84
N LEU A 199 -11.45 -1.38 28.07
CA LEU A 199 -10.40 -1.85 27.16
C LEU A 199 -10.35 -3.39 27.09
N GLN A 200 -10.68 -4.10 28.18
CA GLN A 200 -10.82 -5.57 28.19
C GLN A 200 -12.07 -6.06 27.44
N GLN A 201 -13.09 -5.22 27.30
CA GLN A 201 -14.29 -5.51 26.51
C GLN A 201 -14.12 -5.18 25.01
N LEU A 202 -13.07 -4.44 24.64
CA LEU A 202 -12.73 -4.27 23.23
C LEU A 202 -12.22 -5.59 22.64
N PRO A 203 -12.50 -5.88 21.35
CA PRO A 203 -11.98 -7.07 20.71
C PRO A 203 -10.45 -7.08 20.82
N LYS A 204 -9.89 -8.21 21.26
CA LYS A 204 -8.43 -8.36 21.36
C LYS A 204 -7.80 -8.02 19.99
N PRO A 205 -6.57 -7.47 19.93
CA PRO A 205 -5.92 -7.13 18.66
C PRO A 205 -5.93 -8.26 17.61
N SER A 206 -5.91 -9.52 18.04
CA SER A 206 -6.08 -10.70 17.18
C SER A 206 -7.47 -10.81 16.52
N GLN A 207 -8.54 -10.42 17.21
CA GLN A 207 -9.91 -10.39 16.69
C GLN A 207 -10.16 -9.19 15.77
N LEU A 208 -9.44 -8.09 15.99
CA LEU A 208 -9.39 -6.97 15.05
C LEU A 208 -8.61 -7.34 13.78
N ALA A 209 -7.54 -8.11 13.89
CA ALA A 209 -6.80 -8.63 12.75
C ALA A 209 -7.67 -9.55 11.87
N GLU A 210 -8.46 -10.46 12.46
CA GLU A 210 -9.44 -11.30 11.72
C GLU A 210 -10.54 -10.49 11.02
N LYS A 211 -11.11 -9.48 11.69
CA LYS A 211 -12.13 -8.61 11.08
C LYS A 211 -11.56 -7.71 9.99
N VAL A 212 -10.34 -7.21 10.17
CA VAL A 212 -9.65 -6.43 9.15
C VAL A 212 -9.26 -7.32 7.97
N TRP A 213 -8.80 -8.56 8.24
CA TRP A 213 -8.52 -9.60 7.26
C TRP A 213 -9.75 -9.92 6.40
N SER A 214 -10.92 -10.14 7.01
CA SER A 214 -12.16 -10.39 6.26
C SER A 214 -12.53 -9.18 5.38
N ILE A 215 -12.35 -7.95 5.85
CA ILE A 215 -12.62 -6.74 5.05
C ILE A 215 -11.62 -6.60 3.88
N THR A 216 -10.33 -6.88 4.07
CA THR A 216 -9.32 -6.80 3.00
C THR A 216 -9.42 -7.92 1.96
N CYS A 217 -9.80 -9.14 2.36
CA CYS A 217 -10.02 -10.25 1.44
C CYS A 217 -11.34 -10.11 0.66
N THR A 218 -12.40 -9.59 1.29
CA THR A 218 -13.69 -9.38 0.60
C THR A 218 -13.57 -8.26 -0.46
N HIS A 219 -12.86 -7.17 -0.18
CA HIS A 219 -12.62 -6.11 -1.17
C HIS A 219 -11.65 -6.49 -2.30
N SER A 220 -10.77 -7.49 -2.12
CA SER A 220 -9.94 -8.01 -3.23
C SER A 220 -10.72 -8.96 -4.14
N LEU A 221 -11.79 -9.58 -3.65
CA LEU A 221 -12.70 -10.41 -4.46
C LEU A 221 -13.75 -9.58 -5.20
N GLU A 222 -14.21 -8.46 -4.63
CA GLU A 222 -15.17 -7.56 -5.29
C GLU A 222 -14.55 -6.66 -6.39
N LEU A 223 -13.22 -6.59 -6.47
CA LEU A 223 -12.50 -5.95 -7.59
C LEU A 223 -12.19 -6.92 -8.74
N ASN A 224 -12.72 -8.15 -8.71
CA ASN A 224 -12.69 -9.12 -9.82
C ASN A 224 -14.01 -9.15 -10.63
N LEU A 225 -14.70 -8.01 -10.77
CA LEU A 225 -15.76 -7.80 -11.75
C LEU A 225 -15.52 -6.51 -12.54
#